data_AF-N9PQ34-F1
#
_entry.id   AF-N9PQ34-F1
#
_cell.length_a   1.000
_cell.length_b   1.000
_cell.length_c   1.000
_cell.angle_alpha   90.00
_cell.angle_beta   90.00
_cell.angle_gamma   90.00
#
_symmetry.space_group_name_H-M   'P 1'
#
loop_
_entity.id
_entity.type
_entity.pdbx_description
1 polymer ?
#
loop_
_entity_poly.entity_id
_entity_poly.type
_entity_poly.pdbx_seq_one_letter_code
_entity_poly.pdbx_strand_id
1 'polypeptide(L)'
;MVARFKLEKAVYLDILEVIRGSMRAFIKDEGKIPESVIDPMEEQWIELINRNFQEIYIQTHEKVNKYLNFYNVLPDKLSSDEFKYIYFIGMTVADKLKEEGMVDHARYHLKAILRLLDYRLKDPYDAYRPQLSLRIQKTIDNHKINEHFGEFGWYLLYKCLFNAAQEKSIAHKKDE
;
A
#
# COMPACT_ATOMS: atom_id res chain seq x y z
N MET A 1 -6.21 -17.27 -20.71
CA MET A 1 -6.96 -16.01 -20.77
C MET A 1 -6.10 -14.96 -20.09
N VAL A 2 -5.70 -13.88 -20.77
CA VAL A 2 -4.85 -12.83 -20.15
C VAL A 2 -5.76 -11.82 -19.47
N ALA A 3 -5.67 -11.71 -18.14
CA ALA A 3 -6.36 -10.66 -17.40
C ALA A 3 -5.72 -9.32 -17.78
N ARG A 4 -6.54 -8.40 -18.32
CA ARG A 4 -6.15 -7.00 -18.57
C ARG A 4 -7.06 -6.11 -17.74
N PHE A 5 -6.48 -5.45 -16.75
CA PHE A 5 -7.18 -4.47 -15.94
C PHE A 5 -6.74 -3.04 -16.30
N LYS A 6 -7.68 -2.10 -16.30
CA LYS A 6 -7.43 -0.67 -16.55
C LYS A 6 -7.71 0.08 -15.25
N LEU A 7 -6.67 0.53 -14.56
CA LEU A 7 -6.82 1.47 -13.44
C LEU A 7 -7.10 2.84 -14.04
N GLU A 8 -8.13 3.52 -13.52
CA GLU A 8 -8.46 4.86 -13.97
C GLU A 8 -7.50 5.87 -13.36
N LYS A 9 -7.11 6.87 -14.15
CA LYS A 9 -6.19 7.93 -13.70
C LYS A 9 -6.72 8.68 -12.48
N ALA A 10 -8.03 8.93 -12.40
CA ALA A 10 -8.66 9.60 -11.26
C ALA A 10 -8.44 8.78 -9.97
N VAL A 11 -8.79 7.49 -9.99
CA VAL A 11 -8.60 6.58 -8.86
C VAL A 11 -7.14 6.51 -8.42
N TYR A 12 -6.20 6.48 -9.38
CA TYR A 12 -4.77 6.49 -9.06
C TYR A 12 -4.35 7.76 -8.30
N LEU A 13 -4.82 8.93 -8.74
CA LEU A 13 -4.52 10.21 -8.08
C LEU A 13 -5.15 10.28 -6.69
N ASP A 14 -6.39 9.84 -6.54
CA ASP A 14 -7.08 9.80 -5.24
C ASP A 14 -6.32 8.93 -4.23
N ILE A 15 -5.80 7.78 -4.68
CA ILE A 15 -5.01 6.90 -3.81
C ILE A 15 -3.68 7.54 -3.42
N LEU A 16 -3.00 8.25 -4.33
CA LEU A 16 -1.79 8.98 -3.98
C LEU A 16 -2.04 10.03 -2.90
N GLU A 17 -3.17 10.72 -2.96
CA GLU A 17 -3.59 11.69 -1.95
C GLU A 17 -3.85 11.02 -0.59
N VAL A 18 -4.51 9.85 -0.58
CA VAL A 18 -4.70 9.04 0.64
C VAL A 18 -3.36 8.60 1.24
N ILE A 19 -2.42 8.14 0.40
CA ILE A 19 -1.09 7.74 0.84
C ILE A 19 -0.32 8.93 1.41
N ARG A 20 -0.37 10.09 0.75
CA ARG A 20 0.26 11.33 1.21
C ARG A 20 -0.25 11.74 2.58
N GLY A 21 -1.57 11.79 2.76
CA GLY A 21 -2.19 12.12 4.04
C GLY A 21 -1.80 11.14 5.14
N SER A 22 -1.76 9.83 4.84
CA SER A 22 -1.32 8.79 5.78
C SER A 22 0.16 8.95 6.15
N MET A 23 1.01 9.29 5.18
CA MET A 23 2.44 9.52 5.40
C MET A 23 2.68 10.72 6.31
N ARG A 24 2.06 11.87 6.03
CA ARG A 24 2.16 13.07 6.88
C ARG A 24 1.70 12.79 8.30
N ALA A 25 0.54 12.13 8.45
CA ALA A 25 0.02 11.74 9.76
C ALA A 25 0.98 10.78 10.50
N PHE A 26 1.57 9.82 9.79
CA PHE A 26 2.52 8.87 10.38
C PHE A 26 3.79 9.56 10.89
N ILE A 27 4.38 10.45 10.09
CA ILE A 27 5.59 11.20 10.46
C ILE A 27 5.32 12.08 11.69
N LYS A 28 4.14 12.69 11.76
CA LYS A 28 3.70 13.48 12.93
C LYS A 28 3.50 12.63 14.17
N ASP A 29 2.89 11.45 14.03
CA ASP A 29 2.59 10.53 15.14
C ASP A 29 3.86 9.85 15.71
N GLU A 30 4.93 9.64 14.93
CA GLU A 30 6.23 9.15 15.44
C GLU A 30 6.96 10.18 16.35
N GLY A 31 6.42 11.39 16.51
CA GLY A 31 6.54 12.19 17.74
C GLY A 31 7.86 12.93 17.98
N LYS A 32 8.76 13.01 16.99
CA LYS A 32 10.05 13.74 17.14
C LYS A 32 10.54 14.50 15.90
N ILE A 33 9.76 14.55 14.82
CA ILE A 33 10.16 15.24 13.60
C ILE A 33 9.45 16.60 13.54
N PRO A 34 10.17 17.74 13.57
CA PRO A 34 9.57 19.07 13.45
C PRO A 34 8.85 19.25 12.10
N GLU A 35 7.77 20.04 12.08
CA GLU A 35 7.03 20.34 10.83
C GLU A 35 7.95 20.92 9.73
N SER A 36 8.98 21.68 10.13
CA SER A 36 10.02 22.21 9.24
C SER A 36 10.84 21.15 8.49
N VAL A 37 10.71 19.88 8.88
CA VAL A 37 11.30 18.72 8.19
C VAL A 37 10.21 17.94 7.43
N ILE A 38 8.97 17.92 7.94
CA ILE A 38 7.85 17.21 7.31
C ILE A 38 7.46 17.89 5.98
N ASP A 39 7.30 19.21 5.97
CA ASP A 39 6.86 19.94 4.78
C ASP A 39 7.82 19.74 3.60
N PRO A 40 9.16 19.92 3.75
CA PRO A 40 10.10 19.63 2.67
C PRO A 40 10.09 18.18 2.19
N MET A 41 9.89 17.21 3.10
CA MET A 41 9.82 15.80 2.70
C MET A 41 8.56 15.49 1.89
N GLU A 42 7.43 16.08 2.25
CA GLU A 42 6.19 15.95 1.50
C GLU A 42 6.31 16.63 0.13
N GLU A 43 6.89 17.83 0.05
CA GLU A 43 7.14 18.52 -1.22
C GLU A 43 8.03 17.71 -2.16
N GLN A 44 9.15 17.17 -1.65
CA GLN A 44 10.04 16.31 -2.43
C GLN A 44 9.35 15.04 -2.92
N TRP A 45 8.49 14.44 -2.10
CA TRP A 45 7.68 13.28 -2.49
C TRP A 45 6.70 13.63 -3.61
N ILE A 46 6.00 14.77 -3.51
CA ILE A 46 5.06 15.26 -4.53
C ILE A 46 5.82 15.55 -5.84
N GLU A 47 6.95 16.25 -5.77
CA GLU A 47 7.75 16.61 -6.94
C GLU A 47 8.22 15.35 -7.69
N LEU A 48 8.75 14.37 -6.98
CA LEU A 48 9.21 13.11 -7.58
C LEU A 48 8.08 12.38 -8.29
N ILE A 49 6.89 12.30 -7.68
CA ILE A 49 5.75 11.62 -8.28
C ILE A 49 5.23 12.36 -9.50
N ASN A 50 5.15 13.69 -9.44
CA ASN A 50 4.71 14.50 -10.58
C ASN A 50 5.69 14.37 -11.75
N ARG A 51 7.00 14.43 -11.48
CA ARG A 51 8.05 14.26 -12.49
C ARG A 51 8.02 12.87 -13.14
N ASN A 52 7.74 11.83 -12.36
CA ASN A 52 7.79 10.44 -12.80
C ASN A 52 6.40 9.80 -13.01
N PHE A 53 5.34 10.61 -13.09
CA PHE A 53 3.95 10.14 -13.03
C PHE A 53 3.67 9.04 -14.05
N GLN A 54 4.05 9.23 -15.32
CA GLN A 54 3.77 8.27 -16.39
C GLN A 54 4.46 6.93 -16.15
N GLU A 55 5.71 6.97 -15.71
CA GLU A 55 6.49 5.77 -15.43
C GLU A 55 5.90 4.99 -14.26
N ILE A 56 5.64 5.65 -13.12
CA ILE A 56 5.05 5.01 -11.93
C ILE A 56 3.67 4.44 -12.28
N TYR A 57 2.86 5.17 -13.06
CA TYR A 57 1.54 4.73 -13.49
C TYR A 57 1.59 3.46 -14.35
N ILE A 58 2.50 3.40 -15.34
CA ILE A 58 2.68 2.24 -16.22
C ILE A 58 3.21 1.04 -15.41
N GLN A 59 4.24 1.24 -14.60
CA GLN A 59 4.81 0.17 -13.77
C GLN A 59 3.79 -0.40 -12.77
N THR A 60 2.94 0.47 -12.19
CA THR A 60 1.83 0.03 -11.33
C THR A 60 0.88 -0.90 -12.10
N HIS A 61 0.49 -0.52 -13.33
CA HIS A 61 -0.36 -1.37 -14.17
C HIS A 61 0.28 -2.71 -14.49
N GLU A 62 1.57 -2.72 -14.82
CA GLU A 62 2.33 -3.93 -15.10
C GLU A 62 2.38 -4.86 -13.88
N LYS A 63 2.69 -4.34 -12.69
CA LYS A 63 2.71 -5.12 -11.44
C LYS A 63 1.33 -5.68 -11.11
N VAL A 64 0.25 -4.90 -11.26
CA VAL A 64 -1.12 -5.38 -11.04
C VAL A 64 -1.47 -6.50 -12.04
N ASN A 65 -1.22 -6.28 -13.33
CA ASN A 65 -1.50 -7.30 -14.35
C ASN A 65 -0.66 -8.56 -14.13
N LYS A 66 0.61 -8.42 -13.74
CA LYS A 66 1.47 -9.55 -13.39
C LYS A 66 0.90 -10.33 -12.22
N TYR A 67 0.46 -9.66 -11.15
CA TYR A 67 -0.21 -10.31 -10.02
C TYR A 67 -1.47 -11.08 -10.47
N LEU A 68 -2.35 -10.44 -11.25
CA LEU A 68 -3.60 -11.05 -11.71
C LEU A 68 -3.34 -12.29 -12.56
N ASN A 69 -2.38 -12.22 -13.48
CA ASN A 69 -2.05 -13.35 -14.35
C ASN A 69 -1.29 -14.46 -13.60
N PHE A 70 -0.40 -14.11 -12.66
CA PHE A 70 0.36 -15.09 -11.89
C PHE A 70 -0.55 -15.94 -11.00
N TYR A 71 -1.52 -15.32 -10.32
CA TYR A 71 -2.46 -16.01 -9.44
C TYR A 71 -3.77 -16.40 -10.12
N ASN A 72 -3.89 -16.22 -11.45
CA ASN A 72 -5.11 -16.46 -12.23
C ASN A 72 -6.37 -15.79 -11.62
N VAL A 73 -6.20 -14.59 -11.06
CA VAL A 73 -7.30 -13.82 -10.48
C VAL A 73 -8.00 -13.07 -11.61
N LEU A 74 -9.24 -13.44 -11.91
CA LEU A 74 -10.06 -12.69 -12.86
C LEU A 74 -10.47 -11.36 -12.23
N PRO A 75 -10.38 -10.24 -12.96
CA PRO A 75 -10.90 -8.97 -12.49
C PRO A 75 -12.42 -9.04 -12.46
N ASP A 76 -13.00 -9.32 -11.29
CA ASP A 76 -14.44 -9.19 -11.10
C ASP A 76 -14.82 -7.71 -11.15
N LYS A 77 -15.79 -7.38 -12.01
CA LYS A 77 -16.33 -6.01 -12.16
C LYS A 77 -16.88 -5.42 -10.85
N LEU A 78 -17.06 -6.24 -9.82
CA LEU A 78 -17.69 -5.90 -8.54
C LEU A 78 -16.72 -5.81 -7.35
N SER A 79 -15.45 -6.19 -7.50
CA SER A 79 -14.46 -6.07 -6.41
C SER A 79 -13.27 -5.20 -6.81
N SER A 80 -13.53 -3.89 -6.93
CA SER A 80 -12.45 -2.90 -6.80
C SER A 80 -11.96 -2.92 -5.36
N ASP A 81 -11.11 -3.89 -5.03
CA ASP A 81 -10.35 -3.89 -3.78
C ASP A 81 -9.36 -2.73 -3.85
N GLU A 82 -9.82 -1.53 -3.49
CA GLU A 82 -9.08 -0.27 -3.49
C GLU A 82 -7.70 -0.42 -2.81
N PHE A 83 -7.59 -1.33 -1.85
CA PHE A 83 -6.38 -1.64 -1.09
C PHE A 83 -5.34 -2.42 -1.88
N LYS A 84 -5.76 -3.13 -2.93
CA LYS A 84 -4.85 -3.67 -3.95
C LYS A 84 -4.05 -2.53 -4.57
N TYR A 85 -4.73 -1.46 -4.97
CA TYR A 85 -4.07 -0.31 -5.59
C TYR A 85 -3.23 0.47 -4.58
N ILE A 86 -3.69 0.64 -3.34
CA ILE A 86 -2.85 1.20 -2.27
C ILE A 86 -1.52 0.43 -2.16
N TYR A 87 -1.57 -0.91 -2.14
CA TYR A 87 -0.35 -1.72 -2.11
C TYR A 87 0.51 -1.54 -3.35
N PHE A 88 -0.03 -1.73 -4.57
CA PHE A 88 0.80 -1.72 -5.78
C PHE A 88 1.32 -0.33 -6.15
N ILE A 89 0.50 0.72 -5.99
CA ILE A 89 0.95 2.11 -6.12
C ILE A 89 2.03 2.38 -5.08
N GLY A 90 1.78 1.99 -3.82
CA GLY A 90 2.71 2.20 -2.71
C GLY A 90 4.07 1.54 -2.93
N MET A 91 4.08 0.28 -3.38
CA MET A 91 5.32 -0.42 -3.70
C MET A 91 6.05 0.21 -4.89
N THR A 92 5.33 0.62 -5.93
CA THR A 92 5.95 1.24 -7.13
C THR A 92 6.56 2.60 -6.80
N VAL A 93 5.85 3.43 -6.02
CA VAL A 93 6.37 4.72 -5.54
C VAL A 93 7.58 4.49 -4.62
N ALA A 94 7.54 3.50 -3.72
CA ALA A 94 8.66 3.18 -2.86
C ALA A 94 9.90 2.72 -3.63
N ASP A 95 9.72 1.90 -4.69
CA ASP A 95 10.81 1.49 -5.58
C ASP A 95 11.42 2.74 -6.25
N LYS A 96 10.58 3.64 -6.81
CA LYS A 96 11.06 4.87 -7.45
C LYS A 96 11.79 5.83 -6.51
N LEU A 97 11.30 5.99 -5.28
CA LEU A 97 11.96 6.77 -4.24
C LEU A 97 13.36 6.23 -3.94
N LYS A 98 13.52 4.89 -3.88
CA LYS A 98 14.83 4.27 -3.64
C LYS A 98 15.79 4.45 -4.81
N GLU A 99 15.30 4.32 -6.05
CA GLU A 99 16.09 4.55 -7.26
C GLU A 99 16.68 5.96 -7.30
N GLU A 100 15.93 6.94 -6.80
CA GLU A 100 16.33 8.35 -6.71
C GLU A 100 17.16 8.66 -5.45
N GLY A 101 17.55 7.64 -4.67
CA GLY A 101 18.33 7.80 -3.44
C GLY A 101 17.55 8.35 -2.24
N MET A 102 16.22 8.50 -2.35
CA MET A 102 15.34 9.02 -1.31
C MET A 102 14.89 7.92 -0.34
N VAL A 103 15.87 7.26 0.28
CA VAL A 103 15.68 6.03 1.09
C VAL A 103 14.75 6.27 2.30
N ASP A 104 14.92 7.37 3.03
CA ASP A 104 14.05 7.71 4.16
C ASP A 104 12.60 7.98 3.73
N HIS A 105 12.40 8.63 2.58
CA HIS A 105 11.07 8.86 2.02
C HIS A 105 10.40 7.52 1.69
N ALA A 106 11.14 6.61 1.05
CA ALA A 106 10.63 5.27 0.77
C ALA A 106 10.24 4.53 2.07
N ARG A 107 11.03 4.69 3.15
CA ARG A 107 10.73 4.11 4.46
C ARG A 107 9.40 4.65 5.03
N TYR A 108 9.24 5.97 5.14
CA TYR A 108 8.00 6.55 5.69
C TYR A 108 6.79 6.28 4.79
N HIS A 109 6.99 6.33 3.48
CA HIS A 109 5.97 5.95 2.51
C HIS A 109 5.47 4.51 2.74
N LEU A 110 6.38 3.53 2.87
CA LEU A 110 6.00 2.13 3.14
C LEU A 110 5.31 1.97 4.50
N LYS A 111 5.72 2.72 5.53
CA LYS A 111 5.01 2.73 6.82
C LYS A 111 3.59 3.29 6.69
N ALA A 112 3.36 4.29 5.83
CA ALA A 112 2.03 4.80 5.50
C ALA A 112 1.16 3.73 4.82
N ILE A 113 1.74 2.93 3.91
CA ILE A 113 1.05 1.78 3.29
C ILE A 113 0.66 0.76 4.36
N LEU A 114 1.57 0.40 5.27
CA LEU A 114 1.26 -0.49 6.39
C LEU A 114 0.11 0.04 7.23
N ARG A 115 0.11 1.33 7.58
CA ARG A 115 -0.98 1.97 8.33
C ARG A 115 -2.33 1.86 7.61
N LEU A 116 -2.36 2.07 6.30
CA LEU A 116 -3.59 1.99 5.49
C LEU A 116 -4.13 0.56 5.41
N LEU A 117 -3.26 -0.43 5.20
CA LEU A 117 -3.63 -1.84 5.25
C LEU A 117 -4.06 -2.24 6.67
N ASP A 118 -3.46 -1.64 7.70
CA ASP A 118 -3.83 -1.80 9.10
C ASP A 118 -5.21 -1.28 9.43
N TYR A 119 -5.50 -0.07 8.96
CA TYR A 119 -6.81 0.56 9.06
C TYR A 119 -7.90 -0.32 8.45
N ARG A 120 -7.67 -0.89 7.26
CA ARG A 120 -8.70 -1.64 6.54
C ARG A 120 -9.10 -2.97 7.17
N LEU A 121 -8.21 -3.57 7.95
CA LEU A 121 -8.56 -4.73 8.75
C LEU A 121 -9.30 -4.32 10.03
N LYS A 122 -8.93 -3.19 10.63
CA LYS A 122 -9.62 -2.66 11.81
C LYS A 122 -11.04 -2.18 11.47
N ASP A 123 -11.23 -1.50 10.35
CA ASP A 123 -12.53 -0.96 9.93
C ASP A 123 -12.93 -1.57 8.57
N PRO A 124 -14.06 -2.30 8.48
CA PRO A 124 -15.13 -2.47 9.46
C PRO A 124 -15.07 -3.76 10.27
N TYR A 125 -13.96 -4.51 10.25
CA TYR A 125 -13.92 -5.89 10.77
C TYR A 125 -13.35 -6.06 12.18
N ASP A 126 -12.90 -4.98 12.82
CA ASP A 126 -12.19 -4.98 14.11
C ASP A 126 -11.02 -5.98 14.18
N ALA A 127 -10.37 -6.24 13.04
CA ALA A 127 -9.26 -7.17 12.95
C ALA A 127 -7.91 -6.45 13.16
N TYR A 128 -7.17 -6.86 14.19
CA TYR A 128 -5.90 -6.25 14.57
C TYR A 128 -4.79 -7.29 14.73
N ARG A 129 -3.56 -6.95 14.30
CA ARG A 129 -2.41 -7.87 14.30
C ARG A 129 -1.10 -7.16 14.67
N PRO A 130 -0.99 -6.64 15.90
CA PRO A 130 0.10 -5.75 16.29
C PRO A 130 1.48 -6.38 16.10
N GLN A 131 1.60 -7.68 16.37
CA GLN A 131 2.86 -8.40 16.22
C GLN A 131 3.27 -8.55 14.75
N LEU A 132 2.33 -8.72 13.83
CA LEU A 132 2.64 -8.77 12.40
C LEU A 132 3.01 -7.38 11.89
N SER A 133 2.25 -6.35 12.27
CA SER A 133 2.55 -4.96 11.91
C SER A 133 3.95 -4.55 12.39
N LEU A 134 4.32 -4.87 13.63
CA LEU A 134 5.65 -4.63 14.17
C LEU A 134 6.76 -5.36 13.38
N ARG A 135 6.52 -6.60 12.94
CA ARG A 135 7.48 -7.35 12.12
C ARG A 135 7.64 -6.73 10.73
N ILE A 136 6.55 -6.33 10.09
CA ILE A 136 6.59 -5.64 8.79
C ILE A 136 7.31 -4.30 8.94
N GLN A 137 7.00 -3.52 9.97
CA GLN A 137 7.66 -2.25 10.27
C GLN A 137 9.17 -2.44 10.44
N LYS A 138 9.62 -3.44 11.22
CA LYS A 138 11.05 -3.77 11.33
C LYS A 138 11.68 -4.13 9.98
N THR A 139 10.96 -4.86 9.12
CA THR A 139 11.45 -5.17 7.78
C THR A 139 11.53 -3.93 6.88
N ILE A 140 10.60 -2.99 7.02
CA ILE A 140 10.63 -1.67 6.35
C ILE A 140 11.85 -0.88 6.84
N ASP A 141 12.07 -0.78 8.16
CA ASP A 141 13.21 -0.07 8.76
C ASP A 141 14.56 -0.65 8.33
N ASN A 142 14.61 -1.96 8.09
CA ASN A 142 15.79 -2.66 7.59
C ASN A 142 15.92 -2.67 6.06
N HIS A 143 14.97 -2.10 5.32
CA HIS A 143 14.97 -2.05 3.85
C HIS A 143 14.88 -3.44 3.16
N LYS A 144 14.33 -4.45 3.86
CA LYS A 144 14.34 -5.85 3.44
C LYS A 144 12.99 -6.39 2.96
N ILE A 145 12.06 -5.52 2.56
CA ILE A 145 10.68 -5.95 2.22
C ILE A 145 10.66 -7.00 1.11
N ASN A 146 11.28 -6.72 -0.03
CA ASN A 146 11.29 -7.66 -1.15
C ASN A 146 12.15 -8.91 -0.86
N GLU A 147 13.20 -8.80 -0.03
CA GLU A 147 14.02 -9.94 0.40
C GLU A 147 13.20 -10.93 1.25
N HIS A 148 12.37 -10.41 2.15
CA HIS A 148 11.63 -11.26 3.11
C HIS A 148 10.24 -11.67 2.63
N PHE A 149 9.56 -10.82 1.86
CA PHE A 149 8.18 -11.04 1.43
C PHE A 149 8.04 -11.30 -0.08
N GLY A 150 9.12 -11.16 -0.85
CA GLY A 150 9.04 -11.17 -2.30
C GLY A 150 8.16 -10.05 -2.84
N GLU A 151 7.76 -10.19 -4.11
CA GLU A 151 7.00 -9.16 -4.82
C GLU A 151 5.54 -9.03 -4.33
N PHE A 152 4.92 -10.15 -3.95
CA PHE A 152 3.49 -10.21 -3.63
C PHE A 152 3.18 -10.70 -2.21
N GLY A 153 4.16 -11.21 -1.45
CA GLY A 153 3.89 -11.92 -0.20
C GLY A 153 3.26 -11.03 0.88
N TRP A 154 3.66 -9.76 0.97
CA TRP A 154 3.03 -8.84 1.91
C TRP A 154 1.56 -8.58 1.56
N TYR A 155 1.24 -8.35 0.28
CA TYR A 155 -0.14 -8.20 -0.16
C TYR A 155 -0.98 -9.47 0.06
N LEU A 156 -0.42 -10.66 -0.21
CA LEU A 156 -1.10 -11.93 0.04
C LEU A 156 -1.40 -12.13 1.53
N LEU A 157 -0.44 -11.83 2.42
CA LEU A 157 -0.66 -11.88 3.86
C LEU A 157 -1.83 -10.97 4.27
N TYR A 158 -1.85 -9.73 3.78
CA TYR A 158 -2.98 -8.82 3.98
C TYR A 158 -4.28 -9.43 3.44
N LYS A 159 -4.29 -9.95 2.21
CA LYS A 159 -5.50 -10.46 1.56
C LYS A 159 -6.09 -11.67 2.28
N CYS A 160 -5.25 -12.60 2.74
CA CYS A 160 -5.68 -13.75 3.54
C CYS A 160 -6.33 -13.30 4.85
N LEU A 161 -5.70 -12.35 5.56
CA LEU A 161 -6.25 -11.82 6.81
C LEU A 161 -7.58 -11.07 6.58
N PHE A 162 -7.66 -10.30 5.50
CA PHE A 162 -8.85 -9.57 5.11
C PHE A 162 -10.03 -10.51 4.85
N ASN A 163 -9.81 -11.53 4.02
CA ASN A 163 -10.84 -12.51 3.70
C ASN A 163 -11.29 -13.27 4.95
N ALA A 164 -10.36 -13.70 5.80
CA ALA A 164 -10.70 -14.38 7.05
C ALA A 164 -11.54 -13.50 7.99
N ALA A 165 -11.20 -12.21 8.11
CA ALA A 165 -11.97 -11.27 8.92
C ALA A 165 -13.38 -11.02 8.34
N GLN A 166 -13.47 -10.90 7.02
CA GLN A 166 -14.74 -10.74 6.30
C GLN A 166 -15.64 -11.97 6.47
N GLU A 167 -15.11 -13.18 6.29
CA GLU A 167 -15.83 -14.44 6.46
C GLU A 167 -16.40 -14.58 7.88
N LYS A 168 -15.58 -14.27 8.90
CA LYS A 168 -16.01 -14.27 10.30
C LYS A 168 -17.15 -13.27 10.56
N SER A 169 -17.05 -12.06 9.99
CA SER A 169 -18.09 -11.03 10.12
C SER A 169 -19.42 -11.45 9.46
N ILE A 170 -19.36 -12.12 8.30
CA ILE A 170 -20.55 -12.64 7.60
C ILE A 170 -21.19 -13.78 8.40
N ALA A 171 -20.40 -14.67 8.99
CA ALA A 171 -20.91 -15.77 9.82
C ALA A 171 -21.71 -15.23 11.02
N HIS A 172 -21.16 -14.26 11.76
CA HIS A 172 -21.87 -13.64 12.89
C HIS A 172 -23.20 -12.98 12.50
N LYS A 173 -23.30 -12.37 11.31
CA LYS A 173 -24.55 -11.77 10.82
C LYS A 173 -25.63 -12.77 10.41
N LYS A 174 -25.30 -14.05 10.26
CA LYS A 174 -26.29 -15.11 9.94
C LYS A 174 -26.87 -15.76 11.19
N ASP A 175 -26.23 -15.57 12.35
CA ASP A 175 -26.63 -16.13 13.64
C ASP A 175 -27.46 -15.13 14.48
N GLU A 176 -27.65 -13.90 14.00
CA GLU A 176 -28.53 -12.83 14.53
C GLU A 176 -29.87 -12.77 13.76
#